data_AF-A0A970GUI7-F1
#
_entry.id   AF-A0A970GUI7-F1
#
_cell.length_a   1.000
_cell.length_b   1.000
_cell.length_c   1.000
_cell.angle_alpha   90.00
_cell.angle_beta   90.00
_cell.angle_gamma   90.00
#
_symmetry.space_group_name_H-M   'P 1'
#
loop_
_entity.id
_entity.type
_entity.pdbx_description
1 polymer ?
#
loop_
_entity_poly.entity_id
_entity_poly.type
_entity_poly.pdbx_seq_one_letter_code
_entity_poly.pdbx_strand_id
1 'polypeptide(L)'
;MHGFRVDEENARGWHSEVCRRLWQSGSNARFHAVTWKGDIGGISFLFYHEDVASAFQTAPHLKDYVAGLTGQKIIMAQSLGNLVVSSAIADHGMGVDKYFMLNAAVPSEAHDAGLWSDSPGAANRMVHDEWRDYTNICWSAKWHEFFAGNPSDDRGHLTWSNRLGGVLAATTTYNIYSTGDQVFELRAETPPTVTFPPDRYTWQKQETHKGRGGLDPAGTSWAGWGFEHPTYETNINGIVYTFDRYPNAMAVNAAPPGQLRDIPVFRHNPSWMFTSSIPPALRNELLAKAIPALSPSAGNTAILDADFAFDMNVTFKPDGGVWGRDHGDYGKRWLHNDMREMAFFYTHKLFKHLVVQGDLQ
;
A
#
# COMPACT_ATOMS: atom_id res chain seq x y z
N MET A 1 -13.44 2.96 -9.78
CA MET A 1 -13.53 2.25 -8.48
C MET A 1 -13.07 3.18 -7.38
N HIS A 2 -13.82 3.24 -6.27
CA HIS A 2 -13.51 4.09 -5.11
C HIS A 2 -12.40 3.48 -4.24
N GLY A 3 -11.94 4.27 -3.27
CA GLY A 3 -10.89 3.92 -2.31
C GLY A 3 -11.37 3.33 -0.98
N PHE A 4 -10.46 3.40 -0.01
CA PHE A 4 -10.67 3.05 1.40
C PHE A 4 -11.67 4.00 2.08
N ARG A 5 -12.39 3.49 3.08
CA ARG A 5 -13.39 4.19 3.88
C ARG A 5 -14.54 4.78 3.05
N VAL A 6 -15.00 4.04 2.05
CA VAL A 6 -16.15 4.40 1.23
C VAL A 6 -17.13 3.24 1.25
N ASP A 7 -18.23 3.41 1.99
CA ASP A 7 -19.35 2.47 2.00
C ASP A 7 -20.15 2.53 0.69
N GLU A 8 -21.16 1.66 0.55
CA GLU A 8 -21.96 1.57 -0.67
C GLU A 8 -22.69 2.89 -1.02
N GLU A 9 -23.19 3.61 -0.02
CA GLU A 9 -23.92 4.86 -0.25
C GLU A 9 -22.97 5.96 -0.71
N ASN A 10 -21.85 6.13 -0.01
CA ASN A 10 -20.81 7.08 -0.36
C ASN A 10 -20.15 6.75 -1.71
N ALA A 11 -20.04 5.46 -2.06
CA ALA A 11 -19.55 5.01 -3.36
C ALA A 11 -20.42 5.54 -4.50
N ARG A 12 -21.76 5.58 -4.34
CA ARG A 12 -22.67 6.16 -5.35
C ARG A 12 -22.37 7.63 -5.57
N GLY A 13 -22.13 8.39 -4.50
CA GLY A 13 -21.72 9.81 -4.57
C GLY A 13 -20.39 9.99 -5.30
N TRP A 14 -19.37 9.20 -4.94
CA TRP A 14 -18.07 9.19 -5.61
C TRP A 14 -18.19 8.90 -7.11
N HIS A 15 -18.89 7.83 -7.48
CA HIS A 15 -19.06 7.43 -8.87
C HIS A 15 -19.86 8.45 -9.67
N SER A 16 -20.91 9.02 -9.08
CA SER A 16 -21.73 10.05 -9.73
C SER A 16 -20.92 11.31 -10.04
N GLU A 17 -20.05 11.73 -9.12
CA GLU A 17 -19.21 12.91 -9.31
C GLU A 17 -18.13 12.69 -10.39
N VAL A 18 -17.43 11.55 -10.34
CA VAL A 18 -16.45 11.20 -11.38
C VAL A 18 -17.10 11.11 -12.76
N CYS A 19 -18.26 10.45 -12.86
CA CYS A 19 -19.01 10.34 -14.11
C CYS A 19 -19.39 11.72 -14.68
N ARG A 20 -19.95 12.61 -13.85
CA ARG A 20 -20.28 13.99 -14.28
C ARG A 20 -19.06 14.76 -14.77
N ARG A 21 -17.93 14.68 -14.08
CA ARG A 21 -16.70 15.41 -14.45
C ARG A 21 -16.07 14.88 -15.72
N LEU A 22 -16.10 13.57 -15.95
CA LEU A 22 -15.70 12.96 -17.22
C LEU A 22 -16.60 13.44 -18.36
N TRP A 23 -17.92 13.41 -18.16
CA TRP A 23 -18.88 13.89 -19.15
C TRP A 23 -18.69 15.38 -19.47
N GLN A 24 -18.54 16.24 -18.46
CA GLN A 24 -18.21 17.66 -18.63
C GLN A 24 -16.87 17.90 -19.34
N SER A 25 -15.96 16.92 -19.28
CA SER A 25 -14.66 16.96 -19.96
C SER A 25 -14.69 16.36 -21.38
N GLY A 26 -15.87 15.95 -21.87
CA GLY A 26 -16.08 15.44 -23.22
C GLY A 26 -16.10 13.92 -23.36
N SER A 27 -16.24 13.17 -22.26
CA SER A 27 -16.39 11.71 -22.34
C SER A 27 -17.76 11.31 -22.92
N ASN A 28 -17.76 10.49 -23.97
CA ASN A 28 -18.94 9.76 -24.47
C ASN A 28 -18.88 8.24 -24.19
N ALA A 29 -17.84 7.78 -23.47
CA ALA A 29 -17.70 6.39 -23.08
C ALA A 29 -18.82 5.89 -22.14
N ARG A 30 -19.11 4.57 -22.19
CA ARG A 30 -19.96 3.89 -21.21
C ARG A 30 -19.29 3.88 -19.85
N PHE A 31 -19.98 4.36 -18.81
CA PHE A 31 -19.44 4.42 -17.46
C PHE A 31 -19.97 3.29 -16.57
N HIS A 32 -19.06 2.48 -16.04
CA HIS A 32 -19.36 1.39 -15.11
C HIS A 32 -18.84 1.74 -13.71
N ALA A 33 -19.75 1.95 -12.78
CA ALA A 33 -19.46 2.19 -11.37
C ALA A 33 -19.28 0.85 -10.65
N VAL A 34 -18.07 0.55 -10.15
CA VAL A 34 -17.77 -0.67 -9.39
C VAL A 34 -17.55 -0.32 -7.93
N THR A 35 -18.42 -0.84 -7.07
CA THR A 35 -18.36 -0.72 -5.62
C THR A 35 -17.76 -1.99 -5.02
N TRP A 36 -16.94 -1.86 -3.98
CA TRP A 36 -16.34 -2.97 -3.25
C TRP A 36 -16.35 -2.71 -1.75
N LYS A 37 -16.11 -3.75 -0.94
CA LYS A 37 -16.12 -3.63 0.53
C LYS A 37 -14.79 -3.06 1.04
N GLY A 38 -14.65 -1.74 0.95
CA GLY A 38 -13.46 -1.00 1.39
C GLY A 38 -13.68 -0.15 2.65
N ASP A 39 -14.65 -0.53 3.48
CA ASP A 39 -15.11 0.16 4.69
C ASP A 39 -15.31 -0.82 5.86
N ILE A 40 -14.47 -1.84 5.97
CA ILE A 40 -14.59 -2.86 7.03
C ILE A 40 -14.38 -2.21 8.42
N GLY A 41 -15.22 -2.63 9.37
CA GLY A 41 -15.14 -2.22 10.77
C GLY A 41 -16.06 -1.04 11.14
N GLY A 42 -16.44 -0.95 12.42
CA GLY A 42 -17.32 0.12 12.92
C GLY A 42 -16.62 1.48 13.07
N ILE A 43 -15.30 1.46 13.32
CA ILE A 43 -14.43 2.64 13.33
C ILE A 43 -13.40 2.44 12.21
N SER A 44 -13.82 2.59 10.96
CA SER A 44 -13.11 2.12 9.75
C SER A 44 -11.63 2.50 9.62
N PHE A 45 -11.17 3.65 10.12
CA PHE A 45 -9.74 4.01 10.04
C PHE A 45 -8.80 3.06 10.80
N LEU A 46 -9.35 2.36 11.79
CA LEU A 46 -8.63 1.40 12.59
C LEU A 46 -8.37 0.10 11.81
N PHE A 47 -9.22 -0.27 10.86
CA PHE A 47 -9.23 -1.59 10.19
C PHE A 47 -8.68 -1.54 8.75
N TYR A 48 -7.69 -0.67 8.51
CA TYR A 48 -7.09 -0.51 7.17
C TYR A 48 -6.59 -1.84 6.58
N HIS A 49 -6.05 -2.72 7.44
CA HIS A 49 -5.40 -3.94 6.99
C HIS A 49 -6.44 -5.01 6.61
N GLU A 50 -7.63 -4.97 7.21
CA GLU A 50 -8.79 -5.76 6.79
C GLU A 50 -9.28 -5.33 5.40
N ASP A 51 -9.31 -4.03 5.10
CA ASP A 51 -9.69 -3.54 3.78
C ASP A 51 -8.63 -3.88 2.71
N VAL A 52 -7.34 -3.95 3.08
CA VAL A 52 -6.29 -4.48 2.20
C VAL A 52 -6.56 -5.95 1.86
N ALA A 53 -6.93 -6.78 2.85
CA ALA A 53 -7.29 -8.18 2.61
C ALA A 53 -8.57 -8.29 1.76
N SER A 54 -9.57 -7.45 2.00
CA SER A 54 -10.80 -7.41 1.20
C SER A 54 -10.55 -6.97 -0.25
N ALA A 55 -9.56 -6.09 -0.47
CA ALA A 55 -9.19 -5.68 -1.81
C ALA A 55 -8.71 -6.86 -2.65
N PHE A 56 -7.84 -7.71 -2.08
CA PHE A 56 -7.41 -8.95 -2.72
C PHE A 56 -8.56 -9.94 -2.94
N GLN A 57 -9.50 -10.07 -2.00
CA GLN A 57 -10.67 -10.94 -2.18
C GLN A 57 -11.61 -10.44 -3.28
N THR A 58 -11.67 -9.13 -3.51
CA THR A 58 -12.50 -8.50 -4.54
C THR A 58 -11.94 -8.71 -5.95
N ALA A 59 -10.61 -8.76 -6.09
CA ALA A 59 -9.90 -8.83 -7.36
C ALA A 59 -10.43 -9.87 -8.38
N PRO A 60 -10.64 -11.15 -8.04
CA PRO A 60 -11.16 -12.14 -9.00
C PRO A 60 -12.58 -11.80 -9.50
N HIS A 61 -13.42 -11.23 -8.64
CA HIS A 61 -14.78 -10.82 -9.01
C HIS A 61 -14.78 -9.65 -9.99
N LEU A 62 -13.89 -8.67 -9.77
CA LEU A 62 -13.69 -7.58 -10.71
C LEU A 62 -13.24 -8.11 -12.07
N LYS A 63 -12.29 -9.05 -12.09
CA LYS A 63 -11.81 -9.69 -13.32
C LYS A 63 -12.95 -10.34 -14.10
N ASP A 64 -13.82 -11.10 -13.43
CA ASP A 64 -14.94 -11.79 -14.10
C ASP A 64 -15.99 -10.79 -14.62
N TYR A 65 -16.27 -9.73 -13.87
CA TYR A 65 -17.17 -8.66 -14.33
C TYR A 65 -16.63 -7.99 -15.60
N VAL A 66 -15.35 -7.60 -15.59
CA VAL A 66 -14.70 -6.93 -16.72
C VAL A 66 -14.59 -7.84 -17.95
N ALA A 67 -14.43 -9.16 -17.75
CA ALA A 67 -14.44 -10.13 -18.85
C ALA A 67 -15.79 -10.15 -19.60
N GLY A 68 -16.91 -9.89 -18.92
CA GLY A 68 -18.24 -9.81 -19.52
C GLY A 68 -18.52 -8.53 -20.32
N LEU A 69 -17.65 -7.51 -20.25
CA LEU A 69 -17.81 -6.25 -20.98
C LEU A 69 -17.24 -6.34 -22.40
N THR A 70 -17.83 -5.58 -23.32
CA THR A 70 -17.42 -5.48 -24.72
C THR A 70 -16.73 -4.15 -25.04
N GLY A 71 -15.87 -4.15 -26.05
CA GLY A 71 -15.12 -2.96 -26.50
C GLY A 71 -13.86 -2.71 -25.66
N GLN A 72 -13.27 -1.53 -25.85
CA GLN A 72 -12.11 -1.08 -25.10
C GLN A 72 -12.47 -0.90 -23.62
N LYS A 73 -11.59 -1.37 -22.73
CA LYS A 73 -11.79 -1.44 -21.28
C LYS A 73 -10.76 -0.55 -20.60
N ILE A 74 -11.23 0.51 -19.98
CA ILE A 74 -10.39 1.48 -19.30
C ILE A 74 -10.83 1.53 -17.86
N ILE A 75 -9.88 1.32 -16.94
CA ILE A 75 -10.15 1.29 -15.52
C ILE A 75 -9.47 2.44 -14.82
N MET A 76 -10.22 3.10 -13.93
CA MET A 76 -9.74 4.17 -13.06
C MET A 76 -9.99 3.74 -11.62
N ALA A 77 -8.96 3.81 -10.78
CA ALA A 77 -9.09 3.54 -9.36
C ALA A 77 -8.39 4.61 -8.52
N GLN A 78 -8.99 4.91 -7.36
CA GLN A 78 -8.44 5.88 -6.41
C GLN A 78 -8.02 5.18 -5.12
N SER A 79 -6.94 5.64 -4.50
CA SER A 79 -6.53 5.19 -3.16
C SER A 79 -6.38 3.66 -3.12
N LEU A 80 -6.92 2.98 -2.11
CA LEU A 80 -6.85 1.53 -1.95
C LEU A 80 -7.60 0.73 -3.03
N GLY A 81 -8.52 1.35 -3.77
CA GLY A 81 -9.13 0.72 -4.94
C GLY A 81 -8.09 0.31 -5.99
N ASN A 82 -6.92 0.97 -5.99
CA ASN A 82 -5.81 0.57 -6.86
C ASN A 82 -5.29 -0.82 -6.53
N LEU A 83 -5.33 -1.26 -5.27
CA LEU A 83 -4.92 -2.63 -4.91
C LEU A 83 -5.86 -3.67 -5.54
N VAL A 84 -7.16 -3.41 -5.55
CA VAL A 84 -8.15 -4.29 -6.20
C VAL A 84 -7.85 -4.43 -7.69
N VAL A 85 -7.64 -3.32 -8.40
CA VAL A 85 -7.33 -3.35 -9.85
C VAL A 85 -6.00 -4.04 -10.10
N SER A 86 -4.95 -3.65 -9.36
CA SER A 86 -3.61 -4.17 -9.56
C SER A 86 -3.55 -5.67 -9.30
N SER A 87 -4.22 -6.18 -8.27
CA SER A 87 -4.34 -7.62 -8.03
C SER A 87 -5.21 -8.30 -9.09
N ALA A 88 -6.32 -7.69 -9.53
CA ALA A 88 -7.15 -8.27 -10.58
C ALA A 88 -6.35 -8.48 -11.89
N ILE A 89 -5.48 -7.52 -12.23
CA ILE A 89 -4.60 -7.61 -13.40
C ILE A 89 -3.47 -8.62 -13.16
N ALA A 90 -2.67 -8.42 -12.11
CA ALA A 90 -1.44 -9.19 -11.89
C ALA A 90 -1.70 -10.64 -11.45
N ASP A 91 -2.71 -10.88 -10.61
CA ASP A 91 -2.95 -12.18 -9.97
C ASP A 91 -4.03 -13.00 -10.66
N HIS A 92 -4.98 -12.31 -11.29
CA HIS A 92 -6.16 -12.95 -11.88
C HIS A 92 -6.27 -12.76 -13.39
N GLY A 93 -5.29 -12.08 -14.01
CA GLY A 93 -5.20 -11.92 -15.46
C GLY A 93 -6.33 -11.08 -16.05
N MET A 94 -6.82 -10.07 -15.32
CA MET A 94 -7.83 -9.15 -15.84
C MET A 94 -7.28 -8.36 -17.04
N GLY A 95 -7.89 -8.55 -18.21
CA GLY A 95 -7.56 -7.80 -19.41
C GLY A 95 -8.24 -6.42 -19.44
N VAL A 96 -7.43 -5.37 -19.45
CA VAL A 96 -7.84 -3.97 -19.67
C VAL A 96 -6.83 -3.27 -20.57
N ASP A 97 -7.29 -2.33 -21.39
CA ASP A 97 -6.45 -1.61 -22.34
C ASP A 97 -5.63 -0.51 -21.66
N LYS A 98 -6.25 0.19 -20.71
CA LYS A 98 -5.61 1.28 -19.95
C LYS A 98 -6.03 1.26 -18.49
N TYR A 99 -5.10 1.62 -17.61
CA TYR A 99 -5.30 1.74 -16.18
C TYR A 99 -4.77 3.09 -15.66
N PHE A 100 -5.66 3.90 -15.09
CA PHE A 100 -5.30 5.13 -14.38
C PHE A 100 -5.26 4.89 -12.87
N MET A 101 -4.04 4.99 -12.32
CA MET A 101 -3.77 4.88 -10.89
C MET A 101 -3.83 6.25 -10.24
N LEU A 102 -4.96 6.60 -9.62
CA LEU A 102 -5.16 7.91 -8.98
C LEU A 102 -4.80 7.81 -7.49
N ASN A 103 -3.74 8.50 -7.04
CA ASN A 103 -3.34 8.53 -5.63
C ASN A 103 -3.30 7.11 -5.01
N ALA A 104 -2.56 6.18 -5.63
CA ALA A 104 -2.64 4.76 -5.31
C ALA A 104 -2.09 4.38 -3.92
N ALA A 105 -2.95 3.89 -3.02
CA ALA A 105 -2.56 3.38 -1.70
C ALA A 105 -2.01 1.95 -1.80
N VAL A 106 -0.90 1.81 -2.54
CA VAL A 106 -0.17 0.57 -2.79
C VAL A 106 1.32 0.90 -2.62
N PRO A 107 2.16 0.02 -2.02
CA PRO A 107 3.59 0.26 -1.95
C PRO A 107 4.16 0.41 -3.36
N SER A 108 4.96 1.45 -3.63
CA SER A 108 5.58 1.63 -4.93
C SER A 108 6.47 0.44 -5.31
N GLU A 109 7.11 -0.20 -4.33
CA GLU A 109 7.89 -1.43 -4.50
C GLU A 109 7.08 -2.61 -5.04
N ALA A 110 5.76 -2.60 -4.90
CA ALA A 110 4.91 -3.62 -5.49
C ALA A 110 4.90 -3.59 -7.01
N HIS A 111 5.17 -2.44 -7.62
CA HIS A 111 5.26 -2.30 -9.06
C HIS A 111 6.71 -2.29 -9.56
N ASP A 112 7.63 -1.72 -8.78
CA ASP A 112 9.05 -1.67 -9.11
C ASP A 112 9.90 -1.88 -7.85
N ALA A 113 10.55 -3.04 -7.76
CA ALA A 113 11.44 -3.39 -6.67
C ALA A 113 12.62 -2.42 -6.48
N GLY A 114 12.97 -1.62 -7.50
CA GLY A 114 14.01 -0.59 -7.41
C GLY A 114 13.61 0.61 -6.52
N LEU A 115 12.34 0.75 -6.16
CA LEU A 115 11.81 1.88 -5.40
C LEU A 115 11.83 1.69 -3.89
N TRP A 116 12.16 0.48 -3.41
CA TRP A 116 12.35 0.25 -1.98
C TRP A 116 13.76 0.63 -1.53
N SER A 117 13.91 0.94 -0.25
CA SER A 117 15.23 1.09 0.37
C SER A 117 15.42 0.00 1.41
N ASP A 118 16.59 -0.62 1.41
CA ASP A 118 16.97 -1.61 2.42
C ASP A 118 17.97 -1.03 3.44
N SER A 119 18.17 0.31 3.40
CA SER A 119 19.02 1.02 4.34
C SER A 119 18.31 1.15 5.69
N PRO A 120 18.97 0.81 6.81
CA PRO A 120 18.45 1.12 8.14
C PRO A 120 18.51 2.63 8.44
N GLY A 121 19.28 3.42 7.69
CA GLY A 121 19.47 4.83 7.95
C GLY A 121 18.20 5.68 7.75
N ALA A 122 18.21 6.89 8.30
CA ALA A 122 17.07 7.83 8.29
C ALA A 122 16.58 8.25 6.88
N ALA A 123 17.35 7.95 5.83
CA ALA A 123 16.90 8.12 4.45
C ALA A 123 15.71 7.22 4.12
N ASN A 124 15.62 6.03 4.72
CA ASN A 124 14.48 5.14 4.59
C ASN A 124 13.41 5.47 5.64
N ARG A 125 12.41 6.25 5.23
CA ARG A 125 11.31 6.70 6.10
C ARG A 125 10.30 5.61 6.46
N MET A 126 10.40 4.43 5.84
CA MET A 126 9.45 3.33 6.04
C MET A 126 9.94 2.29 7.07
N VAL A 127 11.20 2.39 7.50
CA VAL A 127 11.74 1.59 8.62
C VAL A 127 11.36 2.25 9.94
N HIS A 128 10.83 1.47 10.88
CA HIS A 128 10.48 1.95 12.21
C HIS A 128 11.75 2.36 13.00
N ASP A 129 11.67 3.42 13.81
CA ASP A 129 12.86 4.03 14.43
C ASP A 129 13.59 3.12 15.43
N GLU A 130 12.89 2.18 16.05
CA GLU A 130 13.52 1.16 16.92
C GLU A 130 14.34 0.11 16.15
N TRP A 131 14.20 0.04 14.83
CA TRP A 131 14.93 -0.92 13.98
C TRP A 131 16.17 -0.31 13.30
N ARG A 132 16.50 0.95 13.59
CA ARG A 132 17.59 1.71 12.93
C ARG A 132 18.98 1.13 13.20
N ASP A 133 19.17 0.44 14.32
CA ASP A 133 20.44 -0.22 14.65
C ASP A 133 20.52 -1.67 14.14
N TYR A 134 19.43 -2.20 13.56
CA TYR A 134 19.31 -3.58 13.11
C TYR A 134 19.51 -3.67 11.60
N THR A 135 20.36 -4.58 11.15
CA THR A 135 20.58 -4.81 9.72
C THR A 135 19.33 -5.39 9.06
N ASN A 136 19.17 -5.09 7.77
CA ASN A 136 17.97 -5.41 7.02
C ASN A 136 17.62 -6.90 6.92
N ILE A 137 18.61 -7.78 7.12
CA ILE A 137 18.47 -9.24 7.09
C ILE A 137 17.51 -9.79 8.15
N CYS A 138 17.22 -9.03 9.23
CA CYS A 138 16.32 -9.46 10.29
C CYS A 138 14.92 -8.83 10.22
N TRP A 139 14.64 -7.98 9.23
CA TRP A 139 13.34 -7.34 9.09
C TRP A 139 12.30 -8.31 8.55
N SER A 140 11.07 -8.24 9.07
CA SER A 140 9.95 -9.06 8.58
C SER A 140 9.68 -8.86 7.08
N ALA A 141 9.82 -7.63 6.58
CA ALA A 141 9.71 -7.29 5.16
C ALA A 141 10.70 -8.07 4.26
N LYS A 142 11.87 -8.43 4.78
CA LYS A 142 12.93 -9.13 4.04
C LYS A 142 13.04 -10.62 4.37
N TRP A 143 12.24 -11.12 5.31
CA TRP A 143 12.31 -12.51 5.76
C TRP A 143 12.02 -13.52 4.64
N HIS A 144 11.22 -13.13 3.64
CA HIS A 144 10.96 -13.92 2.44
C HIS A 144 12.25 -14.32 1.66
N GLU A 145 13.31 -13.52 1.73
CA GLU A 145 14.55 -13.73 0.98
C GLU A 145 15.25 -15.03 1.38
N PHE A 146 15.07 -15.51 2.63
CA PHE A 146 15.62 -16.78 3.08
C PHE A 146 15.02 -18.00 2.34
N PHE A 147 13.88 -17.82 1.68
CA PHE A 147 13.11 -18.88 1.03
C PHE A 147 13.05 -18.72 -0.51
N ALA A 148 13.59 -17.63 -1.06
CA ALA A 148 13.49 -17.29 -2.48
C ALA A 148 14.04 -18.37 -3.43
N GLY A 149 14.96 -19.23 -2.95
CA GLY A 149 15.51 -20.35 -3.72
C GLY A 149 14.61 -21.59 -3.81
N ASN A 150 13.47 -21.61 -3.12
CA ASN A 150 12.55 -22.76 -3.10
C ASN A 150 11.14 -22.35 -3.58
N PRO A 151 10.75 -22.67 -4.84
CA PRO A 151 9.45 -22.27 -5.38
C PRO A 151 8.25 -22.97 -4.72
N SER A 152 8.50 -24.05 -3.95
CA SER A 152 7.47 -24.75 -3.19
C SER A 152 7.30 -24.19 -1.76
N ASP A 153 8.09 -23.17 -1.39
CA ASP A 153 8.02 -22.53 -0.08
C ASP A 153 7.26 -21.21 -0.16
N ASP A 154 6.01 -21.23 0.31
CA ASP A 154 5.10 -20.10 0.22
C ASP A 154 5.59 -18.87 1.01
N ARG A 155 6.54 -19.04 1.94
CA ARG A 155 7.17 -17.94 2.69
C ARG A 155 8.01 -17.03 1.79
N GLY A 156 8.52 -17.56 0.68
CA GLY A 156 9.23 -16.78 -0.33
C GLY A 156 8.35 -15.73 -1.03
N HIS A 157 7.03 -15.84 -0.91
CA HIS A 157 6.05 -14.91 -1.49
C HIS A 157 5.54 -13.85 -0.50
N LEU A 158 6.05 -13.82 0.74
CA LEU A 158 5.65 -12.85 1.77
C LEU A 158 6.41 -11.54 1.63
N THR A 159 6.22 -10.89 0.48
CA THR A 159 6.87 -9.62 0.13
C THR A 159 5.94 -8.73 -0.67
N TRP A 160 6.05 -7.42 -0.46
CA TRP A 160 5.49 -6.44 -1.37
C TRP A 160 6.35 -6.27 -2.61
N SER A 161 7.67 -6.48 -2.52
CA SER A 161 8.60 -6.25 -3.63
C SER A 161 8.20 -7.02 -4.89
N ASN A 162 7.97 -6.28 -5.98
CA ASN A 162 7.52 -6.74 -7.29
C ASN A 162 6.23 -7.59 -7.30
N ARG A 163 5.46 -7.59 -6.21
CA ARG A 163 4.26 -8.42 -6.04
C ARG A 163 3.19 -8.14 -7.09
N LEU A 164 3.12 -6.92 -7.61
CA LEU A 164 2.15 -6.41 -8.57
C LEU A 164 2.84 -5.87 -9.85
N GLY A 165 4.09 -6.24 -10.11
CA GLY A 165 4.85 -5.77 -11.27
C GLY A 165 4.23 -6.20 -12.61
N GLY A 166 3.49 -7.32 -12.62
CA GLY A 166 2.77 -7.82 -13.79
C GLY A 166 1.76 -6.83 -14.39
N VAL A 167 1.28 -5.85 -13.61
CA VAL A 167 0.40 -4.78 -14.10
C VAL A 167 1.03 -4.02 -15.27
N LEU A 168 2.30 -3.65 -15.12
CA LEU A 168 3.01 -2.78 -16.07
C LEU A 168 3.25 -3.46 -17.43
N ALA A 169 3.34 -4.80 -17.43
CA ALA A 169 3.47 -5.59 -18.65
C ALA A 169 2.12 -5.92 -19.30
N ALA A 170 1.03 -5.92 -18.52
CA ALA A 170 -0.29 -6.38 -18.97
C ALA A 170 -1.18 -5.26 -19.53
N THR A 171 -0.95 -4.00 -19.15
CA THR A 171 -1.80 -2.88 -19.57
C THR A 171 -1.02 -1.56 -19.65
N THR A 172 -1.50 -0.63 -20.48
CA THR A 172 -0.97 0.74 -20.49
C THR A 172 -1.37 1.43 -19.19
N THR A 173 -0.40 1.67 -18.33
CA THR A 173 -0.64 2.21 -16.99
C THR A 173 -0.24 3.67 -16.92
N TYR A 174 -1.05 4.48 -16.23
CA TYR A 174 -0.76 5.86 -15.90
C TYR A 174 -0.71 6.02 -14.39
N ASN A 175 0.42 6.45 -13.86
CA ASN A 175 0.60 6.75 -12.46
C ASN A 175 0.29 8.23 -12.19
N ILE A 176 -0.91 8.51 -11.70
CA ILE A 176 -1.37 9.86 -11.39
C ILE A 176 -1.33 10.05 -9.87
N TYR A 177 -0.18 10.52 -9.39
CA TYR A 177 0.15 10.67 -7.97
C TYR A 177 0.04 12.13 -7.53
N SER A 178 0.20 12.43 -6.23
CA SER A 178 0.26 13.80 -5.74
C SER A 178 1.32 13.97 -4.65
N THR A 179 2.33 14.80 -4.91
CA THR A 179 3.30 15.22 -3.87
C THR A 179 2.65 16.07 -2.78
N GLY A 180 1.46 16.61 -3.05
CA GLY A 180 0.67 17.40 -2.12
C GLY A 180 -0.18 16.58 -1.16
N ASP A 181 -0.32 15.27 -1.40
CA ASP A 181 -1.22 14.38 -0.68
C ASP A 181 -0.80 14.20 0.78
N GLN A 182 -1.64 14.65 1.71
CA GLN A 182 -1.38 14.57 3.14
C GLN A 182 -1.41 13.14 3.68
N VAL A 183 -2.15 12.23 3.04
CA VAL A 183 -2.27 10.81 3.46
C VAL A 183 -0.95 10.07 3.20
N PHE A 184 -0.31 10.37 2.07
CA PHE A 184 0.94 9.74 1.63
C PHE A 184 2.20 10.56 1.94
N GLU A 185 2.04 11.74 2.54
CA GLU A 185 3.16 12.52 3.07
C GLU A 185 3.96 11.65 4.05
N LEU A 186 5.29 11.81 4.05
CA LEU A 186 6.20 11.05 4.92
C LEU A 186 6.99 11.97 5.84
N ARG A 187 7.03 11.64 7.14
CA ARG A 187 7.96 12.21 8.11
C ARG A 187 9.32 11.53 8.03
N ALA A 188 10.36 12.23 8.49
CA ALA A 188 11.70 11.66 8.62
C ALA A 188 11.74 10.53 9.67
N GLU A 189 10.98 10.69 10.75
CA GLU A 189 10.83 9.75 11.85
C GLU A 189 9.53 8.95 11.71
N THR A 190 9.43 7.87 12.49
CA THR A 190 8.18 7.13 12.67
C THR A 190 7.10 8.08 13.21
N PRO A 191 5.96 8.25 12.53
CA PRO A 191 4.90 9.12 13.02
C PRO A 191 4.31 8.56 14.32
N PRO A 192 3.95 9.39 15.32
CA PRO A 192 3.20 8.92 16.47
C PRO A 192 1.88 8.25 16.06
N THR A 193 1.41 7.31 16.87
CA THR A 193 0.14 6.60 16.64
C THR A 193 -1.06 7.57 16.54
N VAL A 194 -0.99 8.71 17.24
CA VAL A 194 -1.97 9.80 17.15
C VAL A 194 -1.26 11.07 16.67
N THR A 195 -1.74 11.66 15.56
CA THR A 195 -1.28 12.97 15.08
C THR A 195 -2.46 13.88 14.81
N PHE A 196 -2.20 15.19 14.80
CA PHE A 196 -3.14 16.19 14.33
C PHE A 196 -2.52 16.97 13.15
N PRO A 197 -3.22 17.10 12.02
CA PRO A 197 -4.50 16.45 11.70
C PRO A 197 -4.41 14.90 11.60
N PRO A 198 -5.51 14.15 11.83
CA PRO A 198 -5.47 12.70 11.95
C PRO A 198 -5.22 11.97 10.63
N ASP A 199 -5.55 12.59 9.49
CA ASP A 199 -5.39 12.04 8.15
C ASP A 199 -3.96 12.17 7.61
N ARG A 200 -3.12 13.01 8.22
CA ARG A 200 -1.75 13.24 7.79
C ARG A 200 -0.82 12.06 8.14
N TYR A 201 0.07 11.71 7.22
CA TYR A 201 1.05 10.62 7.35
C TYR A 201 0.42 9.23 7.56
N THR A 202 -0.87 9.07 7.24
CA THR A 202 -1.61 7.86 7.57
C THR A 202 -1.01 6.63 6.91
N TRP A 203 -0.57 6.72 5.65
CA TRP A 203 0.12 5.61 4.98
C TRP A 203 1.36 5.16 5.76
N GLN A 204 2.26 6.09 6.11
CA GLN A 204 3.46 5.78 6.85
C GLN A 204 3.12 5.13 8.20
N LYS A 205 2.10 5.62 8.91
CA LYS A 205 1.66 5.01 10.18
C LYS A 205 1.22 3.57 9.99
N GLN A 206 0.34 3.31 9.02
CA GLN A 206 -0.19 1.97 8.79
C GLN A 206 0.94 0.97 8.52
N GLU A 207 1.98 1.36 7.79
CA GLU A 207 3.11 0.47 7.47
C GLU A 207 4.15 0.38 8.60
N THR A 208 4.54 1.51 9.21
CA THR A 208 5.55 1.52 10.28
C THR A 208 5.04 0.95 11.60
N HIS A 209 3.73 0.89 11.81
CA HIS A 209 3.16 0.35 13.04
C HIS A 209 2.77 -1.12 12.94
N LYS A 210 2.86 -1.80 11.79
CA LYS A 210 2.59 -3.24 11.74
C LYS A 210 3.40 -3.97 12.82
N GLY A 211 2.76 -4.83 13.60
CA GLY A 211 3.41 -5.57 14.68
C GLY A 211 3.58 -4.83 16.00
N ARG A 212 3.20 -3.56 16.08
CA ARG A 212 3.42 -2.68 17.24
C ARG A 212 2.18 -2.53 18.13
N GLY A 213 1.05 -3.06 17.71
CA GLY A 213 -0.25 -2.89 18.33
C GLY A 213 -0.41 -3.75 19.58
N GLY A 214 -0.82 -3.11 20.69
CA GLY A 214 -1.45 -3.75 21.85
C GLY A 214 -2.99 -3.69 21.81
N LEU A 215 -3.55 -2.81 20.98
CA LEU A 215 -4.98 -2.70 20.68
C LEU A 215 -5.14 -2.78 19.16
N ASP A 216 -5.43 -3.97 18.66
CA ASP A 216 -5.84 -4.13 17.26
C ASP A 216 -7.04 -3.20 17.00
N PRO A 217 -7.02 -2.46 15.88
CA PRO A 217 -6.27 -2.73 14.65
C PRO A 217 -5.28 -1.61 14.23
N ALA A 218 -5.03 -0.60 15.08
CA ALA A 218 -3.97 0.39 14.85
C ALA A 218 -2.59 -0.23 15.12
N GLY A 219 -1.90 -0.62 14.05
CA GLY A 219 -0.56 -1.19 14.13
C GLY A 219 -0.49 -2.68 14.43
N THR A 220 -1.46 -3.47 13.99
CA THR A 220 -1.57 -4.96 14.03
C THR A 220 -0.76 -5.74 15.08
N SER A 221 -1.40 -6.72 15.71
CA SER A 221 -0.71 -7.65 16.62
C SER A 221 0.26 -8.63 15.91
N TRP A 222 0.42 -8.55 14.59
CA TRP A 222 1.12 -9.54 13.74
C TRP A 222 2.52 -9.06 13.33
N ALA A 223 3.51 -9.96 13.38
CA ALA A 223 4.89 -9.79 12.90
C ALA A 223 5.39 -8.34 12.84
N GLY A 224 5.66 -7.81 11.63
CA GLY A 224 5.96 -6.40 11.43
C GLY A 224 7.25 -5.94 12.11
N TRP A 225 7.15 -4.83 12.83
CA TRP A 225 8.22 -4.17 13.57
C TRP A 225 8.15 -4.45 15.09
N GLY A 226 7.28 -5.35 15.54
CA GLY A 226 7.27 -5.80 16.93
C GLY A 226 8.45 -6.74 17.18
N PHE A 227 9.13 -6.60 18.31
CA PHE A 227 10.18 -7.55 18.72
C PHE A 227 9.56 -8.78 19.40
N GLU A 228 10.14 -9.96 19.11
CA GLU A 228 10.04 -11.16 19.93
C GLU A 228 11.36 -11.31 20.70
N HIS A 229 11.32 -11.75 21.95
CA HIS A 229 12.52 -12.03 22.74
C HIS A 229 12.70 -13.55 22.93
N PRO A 230 13.14 -14.27 21.88
CA PRO A 230 13.34 -15.71 21.98
C PRO A 230 14.49 -16.02 22.94
N THR A 231 14.30 -17.04 23.76
CA THR A 231 15.28 -17.44 24.78
C THR A 231 15.93 -18.78 24.47
N TYR A 232 17.02 -19.09 25.18
CA TYR A 232 17.60 -20.42 25.23
C TYR A 232 18.04 -20.76 26.65
N GLU A 233 18.05 -22.05 26.97
CA GLU A 233 18.47 -22.54 28.28
C GLU A 233 19.87 -23.16 28.21
N THR A 234 20.66 -22.98 29.27
CA THR A 234 21.94 -23.67 29.45
C THR A 234 22.11 -24.14 30.89
N ASN A 235 22.78 -25.27 31.09
CA ASN A 235 23.05 -25.82 32.41
C ASN A 235 24.49 -25.51 32.82
N ILE A 236 24.65 -24.77 33.92
CA ILE A 236 25.95 -24.46 34.51
C ILE A 236 25.96 -25.02 35.93
N ASN A 237 26.82 -26.03 36.16
CA ASN A 237 26.98 -26.70 37.46
C ASN A 237 25.67 -27.24 38.07
N GLY A 238 24.76 -27.76 37.23
CA GLY A 238 23.50 -28.33 37.68
C GLY A 238 22.34 -27.33 37.77
N ILE A 239 22.56 -26.04 37.50
CA ILE A 239 21.53 -25.00 37.50
C ILE A 239 21.21 -24.60 36.06
N VAL A 240 19.91 -24.54 35.73
CA VAL A 240 19.41 -24.08 34.42
C VAL A 240 19.28 -22.56 34.43
N TYR A 241 19.86 -21.92 33.43
CA TYR A 241 19.78 -20.48 33.18
C TYR A 241 19.12 -20.22 31.83
N THR A 242 18.18 -19.28 31.80
CA THR A 242 17.51 -18.82 30.58
C THR A 242 18.13 -17.49 30.13
N PHE A 243 18.54 -17.41 28.87
CA PHE A 243 19.15 -16.22 28.28
C PHE A 243 18.38 -15.76 27.06
N ASP A 244 18.31 -14.45 26.85
CA ASP A 244 17.83 -13.88 25.59
C ASP A 244 18.81 -14.23 24.47
N ARG A 245 18.27 -14.76 23.37
CA ARG A 245 19.05 -15.06 22.18
C ARG A 245 19.54 -13.79 21.48
N TYR A 246 18.75 -12.72 21.58
CA TYR A 246 18.98 -11.44 20.94
C TYR A 246 18.89 -10.29 21.95
N PRO A 247 19.87 -10.16 22.86
CA PRO A 247 19.82 -9.16 23.93
C PRO A 247 19.96 -7.71 23.42
N ASN A 248 20.47 -7.51 22.20
CA ASN A 248 20.65 -6.20 21.57
C ASN A 248 20.89 -6.32 20.06
N ALA A 249 20.89 -5.18 19.36
CA ALA A 249 21.13 -5.11 17.92
C ALA A 249 22.49 -5.69 17.50
N MET A 250 23.55 -5.51 18.30
CA MET A 250 24.87 -6.08 17.98
C MET A 250 24.83 -7.62 17.92
N ALA A 251 24.14 -8.26 18.85
CA ALA A 251 23.98 -9.71 18.86
C ALA A 251 23.15 -10.20 17.65
N VAL A 252 22.09 -9.47 17.28
CA VAL A 252 21.29 -9.78 16.07
C VAL A 252 22.13 -9.65 14.81
N ASN A 253 22.85 -8.54 14.66
CA ASN A 253 23.63 -8.23 13.47
C ASN A 253 24.81 -9.21 13.29
N ALA A 254 25.26 -9.87 14.35
CA ALA A 254 26.28 -10.91 14.32
C ALA A 254 25.70 -12.33 14.15
N ALA A 255 24.38 -12.51 14.22
CA ALA A 255 23.75 -13.82 14.16
C ALA A 255 23.86 -14.44 12.74
N PRO A 256 24.07 -15.77 12.63
CA PRO A 256 24.08 -16.44 11.34
C PRO A 256 22.73 -16.33 10.62
N PRO A 257 22.70 -16.18 9.28
CA PRO A 257 21.46 -16.10 8.49
C PRO A 257 20.46 -17.23 8.76
N GLY A 258 20.94 -18.47 8.89
CA GLY A 258 20.08 -19.61 9.21
C GLY A 258 19.38 -19.50 10.57
N GLN A 259 20.03 -18.87 11.56
CA GLN A 259 19.42 -18.63 12.86
C GLN A 259 18.32 -17.57 12.77
N LEU A 260 18.54 -16.48 12.03
CA LEU A 260 17.54 -15.42 11.82
C LEU A 260 16.36 -15.91 10.97
N ARG A 261 16.58 -16.87 10.07
CA ARG A 261 15.52 -17.56 9.34
C ARG A 261 14.61 -18.36 10.27
N ASP A 262 15.21 -19.20 11.13
CA ASP A 262 14.49 -20.19 11.94
C ASP A 262 13.92 -19.60 13.24
N ILE A 263 14.60 -18.59 13.79
CA ILE A 263 14.22 -17.90 15.03
C ILE A 263 14.38 -16.39 14.77
N PRO A 264 13.44 -15.75 14.05
CA PRO A 264 13.55 -14.34 13.72
C PRO A 264 13.38 -13.44 14.95
N VAL A 265 13.78 -12.18 14.77
CA VAL A 265 13.75 -11.14 15.81
C VAL A 265 12.39 -10.46 15.89
N PHE A 266 11.68 -10.37 14.78
CA PHE A 266 10.33 -9.81 14.76
C PHE A 266 9.33 -10.78 15.41
N ARG A 267 8.17 -10.28 15.82
CA ARG A 267 7.10 -11.01 16.51
C ARG A 267 6.68 -12.30 15.77
N HIS A 268 6.52 -13.41 16.48
CA HIS A 268 6.15 -14.70 15.86
C HIS A 268 4.64 -14.93 15.77
N ASN A 269 3.88 -13.88 15.46
CA ASN A 269 2.43 -13.92 15.34
C ASN A 269 1.99 -13.52 13.93
N PRO A 270 1.13 -14.30 13.25
CA PRO A 270 0.62 -15.59 13.67
C PRO A 270 1.63 -16.71 13.44
N SER A 271 1.65 -17.72 14.31
CA SER A 271 2.63 -18.82 14.24
C SER A 271 2.57 -19.61 12.92
N TRP A 272 1.42 -19.62 12.24
CA TRP A 272 1.28 -20.27 10.94
C TRP A 272 2.02 -19.56 9.81
N MET A 273 2.50 -18.32 9.97
CA MET A 273 3.35 -17.68 8.95
C MET A 273 4.69 -18.41 8.76
N PHE A 274 5.06 -19.27 9.72
CA PHE A 274 6.31 -20.04 9.70
C PHE A 274 6.21 -21.38 8.96
N THR A 275 5.04 -21.74 8.43
CA THR A 275 4.87 -22.95 7.64
C THR A 275 5.29 -22.72 6.19
N SER A 276 5.86 -23.74 5.54
CA SER A 276 6.26 -23.65 4.13
C SER A 276 5.08 -23.70 3.15
N SER A 277 3.89 -24.06 3.62
CA SER A 277 2.65 -24.00 2.85
C SER A 277 1.70 -23.01 3.49
N ILE A 278 1.34 -21.97 2.75
CA ILE A 278 0.47 -20.86 3.15
C ILE A 278 -0.50 -20.58 2.00
N PRO A 279 -1.80 -20.87 2.17
CA PRO A 279 -2.82 -20.59 1.17
C PRO A 279 -2.81 -19.13 0.68
N PRO A 280 -3.13 -18.85 -0.60
CA PRO A 280 -3.07 -17.50 -1.16
C PRO A 280 -3.84 -16.44 -0.36
N ALA A 281 -5.04 -16.78 0.15
CA ALA A 281 -5.83 -15.87 0.98
C ALA A 281 -5.11 -15.47 2.28
N LEU A 282 -4.45 -16.43 2.95
CA LEU A 282 -3.68 -16.18 4.16
C LEU A 282 -2.38 -15.42 3.86
N ARG A 283 -1.74 -15.65 2.71
CA ARG A 283 -0.60 -14.82 2.26
C ARG A 283 -1.01 -13.36 2.08
N ASN A 284 -2.16 -13.11 1.46
CA ASN A 284 -2.68 -11.75 1.29
C ASN A 284 -3.00 -11.08 2.64
N GLU A 285 -3.50 -11.85 3.61
CA GLU A 285 -3.71 -11.35 4.97
C GLU A 285 -2.37 -11.06 5.69
N LEU A 286 -1.34 -11.89 5.50
CA LEU A 286 0.01 -11.60 6.00
C LEU A 286 0.60 -10.35 5.35
N LEU A 287 0.47 -10.16 4.04
CA LEU A 287 0.91 -8.93 3.36
C LEU A 287 0.22 -7.70 3.94
N ALA A 288 -1.09 -7.82 4.20
CA ALA A 288 -1.86 -6.77 4.82
C ALA A 288 -1.39 -6.48 6.26
N LYS A 289 -1.20 -7.52 7.09
CA LYS A 289 -1.06 -7.38 8.56
C LYS A 289 0.35 -7.49 9.12
N ALA A 290 1.19 -8.32 8.52
CA ALA A 290 2.46 -8.77 9.07
C ALA A 290 3.67 -8.22 8.32
N ILE A 291 3.53 -7.91 7.02
CA ILE A 291 4.65 -7.51 6.15
C ILE A 291 4.56 -6.00 5.86
N PRO A 292 5.47 -5.18 6.43
CA PRO A 292 5.51 -3.75 6.17
C PRO A 292 6.15 -3.46 4.81
N ALA A 293 5.67 -2.39 4.17
CA ALA A 293 6.32 -1.83 2.99
C ALA A 293 7.66 -1.16 3.34
N LEU A 294 8.64 -1.24 2.43
CA LEU A 294 9.92 -0.53 2.55
C LEU A 294 10.05 0.65 1.57
N SER A 295 8.96 0.98 0.87
CA SER A 295 8.86 2.11 -0.05
C SER A 295 7.69 3.03 0.32
N PRO A 296 7.70 4.30 -0.14
CA PRO A 296 6.50 5.12 -0.12
C PRO A 296 5.36 4.50 -0.94
N SER A 297 4.18 5.10 -0.85
CA SER A 297 3.03 4.74 -1.68
C SER A 297 3.22 5.21 -3.14
N ALA A 298 2.72 4.43 -4.09
CA ALA A 298 2.61 4.83 -5.50
C ALA A 298 1.71 6.07 -5.73
N GLY A 299 0.99 6.53 -4.70
CA GLY A 299 0.20 7.76 -4.69
C GLY A 299 1.01 9.02 -4.35
N ASN A 300 2.27 8.90 -3.94
CA ASN A 300 3.21 10.03 -3.77
C ASN A 300 4.49 9.86 -4.60
N THR A 301 4.76 8.65 -5.09
CA THR A 301 5.96 8.32 -5.85
C THR A 301 5.63 8.07 -7.31
N ALA A 302 6.41 8.68 -8.21
CA ALA A 302 6.43 8.31 -9.62
C ALA A 302 6.96 6.87 -9.76
N ILE A 303 6.13 5.96 -10.26
CA ILE A 303 6.51 4.55 -10.51
C ILE A 303 6.70 4.22 -12.00
N LEU A 304 6.58 5.22 -12.85
CA LEU A 304 6.70 5.15 -14.31
C LEU A 304 7.51 6.35 -14.81
N ASP A 305 7.91 6.30 -16.08
CA ASP A 305 8.56 7.42 -16.75
C ASP A 305 7.63 8.64 -16.87
N ALA A 306 8.20 9.81 -17.14
CA ALA A 306 7.51 11.10 -17.13
C ALA A 306 6.31 11.20 -18.10
N ASP A 307 6.27 10.39 -19.16
CA ASP A 307 5.14 10.33 -20.10
C ASP A 307 3.91 9.62 -19.52
N PHE A 308 4.09 8.85 -18.45
CA PHE A 308 3.02 8.07 -17.81
C PHE A 308 2.87 8.36 -16.31
N ALA A 309 3.78 9.14 -15.70
CA ALA A 309 3.73 9.55 -14.31
C ALA A 309 3.45 11.05 -14.17
N PHE A 310 2.32 11.41 -13.55
CA PHE A 310 1.86 12.79 -13.44
C PHE A 310 1.57 13.18 -11.99
N ASP A 311 2.29 14.19 -11.48
CA ASP A 311 2.02 14.80 -10.17
C ASP A 311 0.84 15.78 -10.25
N MET A 312 -0.32 15.41 -9.71
CA MET A 312 -1.51 16.26 -9.69
C MET A 312 -1.31 17.57 -8.94
N ASN A 313 -0.39 17.60 -7.97
CA ASN A 313 -0.11 18.80 -7.18
C ASN A 313 0.53 19.92 -8.04
N VAL A 314 1.10 19.56 -9.18
CA VAL A 314 1.75 20.48 -10.12
C VAL A 314 1.02 20.51 -11.46
N THR A 315 0.82 19.36 -12.09
CA THR A 315 0.41 19.22 -13.50
C THR A 315 -1.03 19.65 -13.76
N PHE A 316 -1.96 19.34 -12.85
CA PHE A 316 -3.39 19.49 -13.11
C PHE A 316 -4.05 20.67 -12.39
N LYS A 317 -3.26 21.54 -11.76
CA LYS A 317 -3.79 22.79 -11.21
C LYS A 317 -4.09 23.81 -12.32
N PRO A 318 -5.09 24.69 -12.12
CA PRO A 318 -5.34 25.81 -13.02
C PRO A 318 -4.11 26.71 -13.20
N ASP A 319 -4.12 27.49 -14.28
CA ASP A 319 -3.02 28.41 -14.59
C ASP A 319 -2.81 29.40 -13.44
N GLY A 320 -1.54 29.72 -13.16
CA GLY A 320 -1.15 30.54 -12.01
C GLY A 320 -1.24 29.81 -10.65
N GLY A 321 -1.50 28.49 -10.64
CA GLY A 321 -1.53 27.70 -9.41
C GLY A 321 -2.71 28.03 -8.49
N VAL A 322 -3.78 28.62 -9.04
CA VAL A 322 -4.97 29.00 -8.28
C VAL A 322 -5.63 27.75 -7.71
N TRP A 323 -6.00 27.80 -6.42
CA TRP A 323 -6.63 26.68 -5.72
C TRP A 323 -7.82 27.18 -4.91
N GLY A 324 -8.88 26.36 -4.82
CA GLY A 324 -10.14 26.75 -4.17
C GLY A 324 -10.10 26.78 -2.65
N ARG A 325 -8.95 26.47 -2.06
CA ARG A 325 -8.72 26.39 -0.62
C ARG A 325 -7.31 26.88 -0.31
N ASP A 326 -7.14 27.53 0.82
CA ASP A 326 -5.85 27.83 1.43
C ASP A 326 -5.88 27.42 2.91
N HIS A 327 -5.42 26.21 3.20
CA HIS A 327 -5.52 25.59 4.54
C HIS A 327 -4.33 25.97 5.41
N GLY A 328 -4.50 26.15 6.73
CA GLY A 328 -3.39 26.46 7.63
C GLY A 328 -2.24 25.44 7.58
N ASP A 329 -2.57 24.15 7.65
CA ASP A 329 -1.56 23.07 7.62
C ASP A 329 -1.14 22.62 6.22
N TYR A 330 -2.00 22.86 5.22
CA TYR A 330 -1.87 22.22 3.91
C TYR A 330 -1.71 23.21 2.77
N GLY A 331 -1.90 24.51 3.03
CA GLY A 331 -1.93 25.57 2.04
C GLY A 331 -2.82 25.21 0.86
N LYS A 332 -2.26 25.42 -0.33
CA LYS A 332 -2.89 25.17 -1.64
C LYS A 332 -2.50 23.82 -2.25
N ARG A 333 -2.10 22.84 -1.44
CA ARG A 333 -1.77 21.49 -1.91
C ARG A 333 -3.00 20.76 -2.46
N TRP A 334 -2.76 19.90 -3.46
CA TRP A 334 -3.74 18.93 -3.92
C TRP A 334 -3.81 17.77 -2.92
N LEU A 335 -4.91 17.67 -2.17
CA LEU A 335 -5.12 16.65 -1.14
C LEU A 335 -5.73 15.35 -1.70
N HIS A 336 -5.68 14.29 -0.89
CA HIS A 336 -6.05 12.93 -1.29
C HIS A 336 -7.37 12.80 -2.07
N ASN A 337 -8.40 13.52 -1.61
CA ASN A 337 -9.76 13.48 -2.16
C ASN A 337 -10.12 14.71 -3.00
N ASP A 338 -9.19 15.64 -3.24
CA ASP A 338 -9.50 16.89 -3.96
C ASP A 338 -10.03 16.61 -5.38
N MET A 339 -9.70 15.45 -5.98
CA MET A 339 -10.29 15.04 -7.26
C MET A 339 -11.83 14.95 -7.26
N ARG A 340 -12.45 14.76 -6.09
CA ARG A 340 -13.91 14.81 -5.86
C ARG A 340 -14.30 16.07 -5.12
N GLU A 341 -13.63 16.37 -4.00
CA GLU A 341 -14.08 17.41 -3.07
C GLU A 341 -13.84 18.83 -3.59
N MET A 342 -12.79 19.03 -4.40
CA MET A 342 -12.52 20.33 -4.98
C MET A 342 -13.47 20.56 -6.17
N ALA A 343 -13.97 21.80 -6.32
CA ALA A 343 -14.86 22.15 -7.42
C ALA A 343 -14.21 21.86 -8.79
N PHE A 344 -15.03 21.43 -9.75
CA PHE A 344 -14.56 21.03 -11.09
C PHE A 344 -13.69 22.09 -11.78
N PHE A 345 -13.96 23.38 -11.56
CA PHE A 345 -13.12 24.48 -12.04
C PHE A 345 -11.63 24.29 -11.72
N TYR A 346 -11.30 23.76 -10.54
CA TYR A 346 -9.92 23.52 -10.13
C TYR A 346 -9.36 22.17 -10.60
N THR A 347 -10.20 21.19 -10.90
CA THR A 347 -9.76 19.82 -11.25
C THR A 347 -9.96 19.48 -12.72
N HIS A 348 -10.53 20.37 -13.53
CA HIS A 348 -10.91 20.08 -14.92
C HIS A 348 -9.75 19.58 -15.79
N LYS A 349 -8.52 20.03 -15.54
CA LYS A 349 -7.33 19.58 -16.28
C LYS A 349 -7.05 18.08 -16.08
N LEU A 350 -7.25 17.56 -14.86
CA LEU A 350 -7.14 16.13 -14.58
C LEU A 350 -8.17 15.36 -15.43
N PHE A 351 -9.43 15.75 -15.38
CA PHE A 351 -10.49 15.02 -16.10
C PHE A 351 -10.36 15.14 -17.62
N LYS A 352 -9.93 16.30 -18.14
CA LYS A 352 -9.58 16.44 -19.56
C LYS A 352 -8.43 15.51 -19.95
N HIS A 353 -7.41 15.39 -19.10
CA HIS A 353 -6.31 14.46 -19.33
C HIS A 353 -6.80 13.00 -19.34
N LEU A 354 -7.63 12.60 -18.38
CA LEU A 354 -8.23 11.25 -18.34
C LEU A 354 -9.06 10.94 -19.60
N VAL A 355 -9.83 11.90 -20.09
CA VAL A 355 -10.63 11.74 -21.32
C VAL A 355 -9.74 11.58 -22.54
N VAL A 356 -8.71 12.42 -22.70
CA VAL A 356 -7.81 12.38 -23.84
C VAL A 356 -6.94 11.14 -23.82
N GLN A 357 -6.23 10.87 -22.71
CA GLN A 357 -5.37 9.69 -22.60
C GLN A 357 -6.16 8.39 -22.57
N GLY A 358 -7.43 8.44 -22.15
CA GLY A 358 -8.32 7.30 -22.18
C GLY A 358 -8.92 7.03 -23.56
N ASP A 359 -8.87 7.95 -24.53
CA ASP A 359 -9.69 7.87 -25.75
C ASP A 359 -11.20 7.74 -25.43
N LEU A 360 -11.70 8.51 -24.44
CA LEU A 360 -13.07 8.40 -23.94
C LEU A 360 -14.12 9.20 -24.74
N GLN A 361 -13.73 9.79 -25.87
CA GLN A 361 -14.51 10.77 -26.64
C GLN A 361 -15.55 10.16 -27.58
#